data_AF-A0A1L5PNQ7-F1
#
_entry.id   AF-A0A1L5PNQ7-F1
#
_cell.length_a   1.000
_cell.length_b   1.000
_cell.length_c   1.000
_cell.angle_alpha   90.00
_cell.angle_beta   90.00
_cell.angle_gamma   90.00
#
_symmetry.space_group_name_H-M   'P 1'
#
loop_
_entity.id
_entity.type
_entity.pdbx_description
1 polymer ?
#
loop_
_entity_poly.entity_id
_entity_poly.type
_entity_poly.pdbx_seq_one_letter_code
_entity_poly.pdbx_strand_id
1 'polypeptide(L)'
;MSTKQPDWEAIERAYRAGVLSVREIAAAHEVSHTAINKRAKRDGWDRDLKAKIKAKADALVSRREVSTEVSSKQAETEREIIELNAEVIANIRMAHRGDISRSRRLTNKLLDELESLTDEQGTIKELIDQLKDGDHEDGEAMADVLALAKKMSALPARTKTMKELAETLKTLVALERQAYDLDVKQGGSEEDTLSKLMDELSKDA
;
A
#
# COMPACT_ATOMS: atom_id res chain seq x y z
N MET A 1 -74.87 30.88 -7.15
CA MET A 1 -74.13 30.06 -6.15
C MET A 1 -73.51 31.01 -5.16
N SER A 2 -73.93 30.94 -3.89
CA SER A 2 -73.46 31.85 -2.84
C SER A 2 -72.02 31.49 -2.49
N THR A 3 -71.06 32.36 -2.80
CA THR A 3 -69.66 32.19 -2.42
C THR A 3 -69.57 32.33 -0.91
N LYS A 4 -69.50 31.20 -0.18
CA LYS A 4 -69.17 31.21 1.25
C LYS A 4 -67.87 31.98 1.41
N GLN A 5 -67.90 33.06 2.19
CA GLN A 5 -66.68 33.79 2.52
C GLN A 5 -65.70 32.85 3.22
N PRO A 6 -64.41 32.86 2.85
CA PRO A 6 -63.39 32.09 3.55
C PRO A 6 -63.32 32.49 5.02
N ASP A 7 -63.20 31.51 5.91
CA ASP A 7 -62.99 31.73 7.34
C ASP A 7 -61.56 32.23 7.59
N TRP A 8 -61.39 33.54 7.49
CA TRP A 8 -60.08 34.19 7.62
C TRP A 8 -59.49 34.09 9.03
N GLU A 9 -60.31 33.94 10.07
CA GLU A 9 -59.85 33.83 11.45
C GLU A 9 -59.29 32.44 11.75
N ALA A 10 -59.89 31.39 11.18
CA ALA A 10 -59.32 30.05 11.21
C ALA A 10 -58.01 29.97 10.41
N ILE A 11 -57.96 30.59 9.22
CA ILE A 11 -56.74 30.67 8.40
C ILE A 11 -55.63 31.44 9.14
N GLU A 12 -55.95 32.54 9.81
CA GLU A 12 -54.99 33.33 10.61
C GLU A 12 -54.38 32.49 11.72
N ARG A 13 -55.21 31.80 12.52
CA ARG A 13 -54.73 30.93 13.61
C ARG A 13 -53.83 29.81 13.07
N ALA A 14 -54.23 29.16 11.98
CA ALA A 14 -53.44 28.11 11.35
C ALA A 14 -52.13 28.63 10.76
N TYR A 15 -52.15 29.84 10.17
CA TYR A 15 -50.98 30.51 9.62
C TYR A 15 -49.98 30.85 10.72
N ARG A 16 -50.43 31.52 11.79
CA ARG A 16 -49.58 31.93 12.92
C ARG A 16 -48.99 30.75 13.68
N ALA A 17 -49.75 29.65 13.79
CA ALA A 17 -49.31 28.44 14.48
C ALA A 17 -48.07 27.78 13.85
N GLY A 18 -47.72 28.05 12.59
CA GLY A 18 -46.46 27.53 12.04
C GLY A 18 -46.49 26.05 11.62
N VAL A 19 -47.48 25.27 12.08
CA VAL A 19 -47.53 23.80 11.97
C VAL A 19 -47.85 23.30 10.55
N LEU A 20 -48.72 23.96 9.79
CA LEU A 20 -49.05 23.58 8.40
C LEU A 20 -48.44 24.54 7.39
N SER A 21 -47.98 24.05 6.24
CA SER A 21 -47.53 24.91 5.14
C SER A 21 -48.68 25.78 4.61
N VAL A 22 -48.36 26.94 4.03
CA VAL A 22 -49.38 27.85 3.47
C VAL A 22 -50.20 27.15 2.36
N ARG A 23 -49.61 26.16 1.67
CA ARG A 23 -50.30 25.36 0.66
C ARG A 23 -51.29 24.35 1.25
N GLU A 24 -50.96 23.76 2.40
CA GLU A 24 -51.87 22.87 3.13
C GLU A 24 -53.04 23.65 3.73
N ILE A 25 -52.78 24.83 4.30
CA ILE A 25 -53.83 25.74 4.80
C ILE A 25 -54.74 26.19 3.64
N ALA A 26 -54.14 26.52 2.49
CA ALA A 26 -54.88 26.87 1.27
C ALA A 26 -55.82 25.76 0.80
N ALA A 27 -55.31 24.52 0.75
CA ALA A 27 -56.11 23.35 0.36
C ALA A 27 -57.26 23.07 1.34
N ALA A 28 -57.02 23.19 2.65
CA ALA A 28 -58.03 22.93 3.69
C ALA A 28 -59.17 23.95 3.71
N HIS A 29 -58.92 25.18 3.27
CA HIS A 29 -59.88 26.28 3.29
C HIS A 29 -60.36 26.71 1.89
N GLU A 30 -60.07 25.92 0.85
CA GLU A 30 -60.46 26.17 -0.55
C GLU A 30 -60.09 27.57 -1.07
N VAL A 31 -58.97 28.11 -0.60
CA VAL A 31 -58.43 29.42 -1.00
C VAL A 31 -57.05 29.29 -1.61
N SER A 32 -56.64 30.24 -2.44
CA SER A 32 -55.29 30.22 -2.99
C SER A 32 -54.25 30.61 -1.93
N HIS A 33 -53.10 29.93 -1.91
CA HIS A 33 -51.97 30.26 -1.04
C HIS A 33 -51.49 31.72 -1.24
N THR A 34 -51.64 32.27 -2.45
CA THR A 34 -51.37 33.67 -2.78
C THR A 34 -52.36 34.63 -2.11
N ALA A 35 -53.65 34.28 -1.98
CA ALA A 35 -54.61 35.08 -1.25
C ALA A 35 -54.29 35.12 0.25
N ILE A 36 -53.88 33.99 0.83
CA ILE A 36 -53.43 33.91 2.24
C ILE A 36 -52.19 34.79 2.46
N ASN A 37 -51.17 34.70 1.60
CA ASN A 37 -49.95 35.52 1.73
C ASN A 37 -50.22 37.03 1.57
N LYS A 38 -51.10 37.43 0.63
CA LYS A 38 -51.50 38.84 0.47
C LYS A 38 -52.21 39.35 1.73
N ARG A 39 -53.10 38.54 2.32
CA ARG A 39 -53.82 38.86 3.56
C ARG A 39 -52.87 38.96 4.76
N ALA A 40 -52.00 37.96 4.94
CA ALA A 40 -51.00 37.94 6.00
C ALA A 40 -50.09 39.17 5.97
N LYS A 41 -49.65 39.61 4.78
CA LYS A 41 -48.83 40.82 4.62
C LYS A 41 -49.59 42.11 4.93
N ARG A 42 -50.87 42.18 4.56
CA ARG A 42 -51.73 43.35 4.80
C ARG A 42 -52.09 43.49 6.28
N ASP A 43 -52.39 42.36 6.94
CA ASP A 43 -52.93 42.29 8.30
C ASP A 43 -51.85 41.96 9.35
N GLY A 44 -50.57 41.90 8.94
CA GLY A 44 -49.42 41.73 9.84
C GLY A 44 -49.36 40.37 10.54
N TRP A 45 -49.75 39.28 9.88
CA TRP A 45 -49.69 37.95 10.47
C TRP A 45 -48.24 37.44 10.53
N ASP A 46 -47.73 37.20 11.73
CA ASP A 46 -46.41 36.61 11.95
C ASP A 46 -46.52 35.11 12.23
N ARG A 47 -45.55 34.33 11.74
CA ARG A 47 -45.58 32.87 11.79
C ARG A 47 -44.41 32.33 12.59
N ASP A 48 -44.70 31.56 13.64
CA ASP A 48 -43.65 30.97 14.47
C ASP A 48 -43.01 29.75 13.76
N LEU A 49 -42.00 30.03 12.94
CA LEU A 49 -41.19 29.00 12.28
C LEU A 49 -39.95 28.61 13.10
N LYS A 50 -39.71 29.24 14.25
CA LYS A 50 -38.45 29.10 14.99
C LYS A 50 -38.20 27.65 15.41
N ALA A 51 -39.23 26.97 15.92
CA ALA A 51 -39.11 25.58 16.35
C ALA A 51 -38.77 24.61 15.20
N LYS A 52 -39.39 24.79 14.03
CA LYS A 52 -39.12 23.95 12.85
C LYS A 52 -37.75 24.23 12.23
N ILE A 53 -37.34 25.50 12.20
CA ILE A 53 -36.02 25.89 11.73
C ILE A 53 -34.95 25.33 12.67
N LYS A 54 -35.16 25.43 13.99
CA LYS A 54 -34.26 24.85 15.00
C LYS A 54 -34.15 23.33 14.86
N ALA A 55 -35.26 22.61 14.80
CA ALA A 55 -35.25 21.15 14.62
C ALA A 55 -34.54 20.72 13.31
N LYS A 56 -34.74 21.47 12.22
CA LYS A 56 -34.06 21.21 10.95
C LYS A 56 -32.56 21.55 11.02
N ALA A 57 -32.18 22.60 11.72
CA ALA A 57 -30.79 22.96 11.95
C ALA A 57 -30.09 21.90 12.82
N ASP A 58 -30.70 21.49 13.93
CA ASP A 58 -30.19 20.46 14.84
C ASP A 58 -29.98 19.12 14.10
N ALA A 59 -30.94 18.72 13.26
CA ALA A 59 -30.81 17.52 12.42
C ALA A 59 -29.69 17.62 11.37
N LEU A 60 -29.43 18.81 10.82
CA LEU A 60 -28.34 19.04 9.88
C LEU A 60 -26.97 18.99 10.57
N VAL A 61 -26.87 19.55 11.78
CA VAL A 61 -25.64 19.53 12.59
C VAL A 61 -25.33 18.10 13.00
N SER A 62 -26.29 17.38 13.59
CA SER A 62 -26.10 15.98 13.98
C SER A 62 -25.68 15.09 12.80
N ARG A 63 -26.28 15.27 11.62
CA ARG A 63 -25.87 14.52 10.43
C ARG A 63 -24.44 14.85 9.98
N ARG A 64 -24.04 16.12 10.06
CA ARG A 64 -22.66 16.53 9.73
C ARG A 64 -21.67 15.98 10.74
N GLU A 65 -21.97 16.08 12.03
CA GLU A 65 -21.16 15.52 13.11
C GLU A 65 -20.96 14.02 12.95
N VAL A 66 -22.05 13.26 12.74
CA VAL A 66 -21.97 11.81 12.47
C VAL A 66 -21.15 11.51 11.22
N SER A 67 -21.31 12.29 10.14
CA SER A 67 -20.50 12.11 8.92
C SER A 67 -19.01 12.37 9.17
N THR A 68 -18.68 13.36 10.00
CA THR A 68 -17.30 13.68 10.38
C THR A 68 -16.72 12.61 11.31
N GLU A 69 -17.49 12.10 12.27
CA GLU A 69 -17.09 11.00 13.14
C GLU A 69 -16.85 9.70 12.38
N VAL A 70 -17.71 9.36 11.42
CA VAL A 70 -17.52 8.16 10.57
C VAL A 70 -16.27 8.31 9.71
N SER A 71 -16.08 9.48 9.08
CA SER A 71 -14.91 9.73 8.25
C SER A 71 -13.60 9.70 9.05
N SER A 72 -13.60 10.26 10.27
CA SER A 72 -12.42 10.23 11.14
C SER A 72 -12.09 8.81 11.61
N LYS A 73 -13.07 8.03 12.05
CA LYS A 73 -12.86 6.62 12.41
C LYS A 73 -12.36 5.78 11.23
N GLN A 74 -12.89 6.00 10.03
CA GLN A 74 -12.39 5.33 8.82
C GLN A 74 -10.92 5.67 8.55
N ALA A 75 -10.56 6.96 8.63
CA ALA A 75 -9.18 7.39 8.45
C ALA A 75 -8.24 6.83 9.52
N GLU A 76 -8.69 6.69 10.78
CA GLU A 76 -7.94 6.03 11.85
C GLU A 76 -7.72 4.55 11.55
N THR A 77 -8.75 3.82 11.14
CA THR A 77 -8.62 2.40 10.76
C THR A 77 -7.73 2.19 9.54
N GLU A 78 -7.81 3.07 8.54
CA GLU A 78 -6.96 3.00 7.35
C GLU A 78 -5.50 3.27 7.71
N ARG A 79 -5.23 4.26 8.58
CA ARG A 79 -3.88 4.54 9.09
C ARG A 79 -3.32 3.34 9.84
N GLU A 80 -4.10 2.72 10.71
CA GLU A 80 -3.67 1.52 11.45
C GLU A 80 -3.37 0.35 10.50
N ILE A 81 -4.21 0.11 9.50
CA ILE A 81 -3.99 -0.93 8.47
C ILE A 81 -2.71 -0.63 7.67
N ILE A 82 -2.48 0.62 7.27
CA ILE A 82 -1.27 1.02 6.55
C ILE A 82 -0.04 0.82 7.42
N GLU A 83 -0.07 1.22 8.68
CA GLU A 83 1.03 1.09 9.62
C GLU A 83 1.40 -0.38 9.87
N LEU A 84 0.41 -1.23 10.14
CA LEU A 84 0.62 -2.67 10.31
C LEU A 84 1.21 -3.31 9.04
N ASN A 85 0.68 -2.98 7.87
CA ASN A 85 1.21 -3.50 6.60
C ASN A 85 2.63 -2.98 6.31
N ALA A 86 2.90 -1.71 6.63
CA ALA A 86 4.22 -1.12 6.47
C ALA A 86 5.24 -1.81 7.40
N GLU A 87 4.86 -2.12 8.64
CA GLU A 87 5.69 -2.87 9.58
C GLU A 87 5.97 -4.28 9.07
N VAL A 88 4.95 -5.00 8.57
CA VAL A 88 5.13 -6.32 7.96
C VAL A 88 6.08 -6.26 6.77
N ILE A 89 5.90 -5.31 5.85
CA ILE A 89 6.78 -5.11 4.69
C ILE A 89 8.21 -4.78 5.15
N ALA A 90 8.37 -3.92 6.15
CA ALA A 90 9.66 -3.57 6.71
C ALA A 90 10.36 -4.80 7.31
N ASN A 91 9.63 -5.61 8.09
CA ASN A 91 10.13 -6.84 8.68
C ASN A 91 10.56 -7.85 7.61
N ILE A 92 9.76 -8.05 6.56
CA ILE A 92 10.12 -8.90 5.41
C ILE A 92 11.38 -8.37 4.72
N ARG A 93 11.46 -7.07 4.43
CA ARG A 93 12.63 -6.45 3.80
C ARG A 93 13.89 -6.62 4.67
N MET A 94 13.78 -6.46 5.99
CA MET A 94 14.90 -6.70 6.91
C MET A 94 15.34 -8.17 6.92
N ALA A 95 14.39 -9.11 6.96
CA ALA A 95 14.69 -10.54 6.89
C ALA A 95 15.42 -10.90 5.58
N HIS A 96 14.89 -10.45 4.43
CA HIS A 96 15.54 -10.65 3.13
C HIS A 96 16.96 -10.07 3.11
N ARG A 97 17.18 -8.84 3.62
CA ARG A 97 18.53 -8.25 3.72
C ARG A 97 19.47 -9.12 4.56
N GLY A 98 18.98 -9.67 5.66
CA GLY A 98 19.72 -10.60 6.51
C GLY A 98 20.13 -11.88 5.78
N ASP A 99 19.18 -12.52 5.10
CA ASP A 99 19.38 -13.77 4.36
C ASP A 99 20.33 -13.59 3.18
N ILE A 100 20.17 -12.51 2.42
CA ILE A 100 21.05 -12.15 1.31
C ILE A 100 22.48 -11.93 1.82
N SER A 101 22.64 -11.16 2.91
CA SER A 101 23.94 -10.90 3.53
C SER A 101 24.60 -12.19 4.01
N ARG A 102 23.84 -13.10 4.64
CA ARG A 102 24.33 -14.41 5.07
C ARG A 102 24.77 -15.26 3.87
N SER A 103 23.97 -15.28 2.81
CA SER A 103 24.24 -16.05 1.60
C SER A 103 25.51 -15.55 0.92
N ARG A 104 25.69 -14.22 0.78
CA ARG A 104 26.91 -13.62 0.24
C ARG A 104 28.15 -14.00 1.04
N ARG A 105 28.07 -13.93 2.37
CA ARG A 105 29.19 -14.35 3.23
C ARG A 105 29.55 -15.83 3.00
N LEU A 106 28.55 -16.70 2.86
CA LEU A 106 28.79 -18.11 2.60
C LEU A 106 29.40 -18.34 1.21
N THR A 107 28.88 -17.68 0.18
CA THR A 107 29.44 -17.76 -1.18
C THR A 107 30.90 -17.31 -1.23
N ASN A 108 31.26 -16.22 -0.53
CA ASN A 108 32.65 -15.77 -0.45
C ASN A 108 33.54 -16.81 0.26
N LYS A 109 33.09 -17.39 1.38
CA LYS A 109 33.85 -18.46 2.05
C LYS A 109 34.10 -19.68 1.14
N LEU A 110 33.12 -20.05 0.33
CA LEU A 110 33.27 -21.15 -0.63
C LEU A 110 34.22 -20.79 -1.77
N LEU A 111 34.30 -19.51 -2.16
CA LEU A 111 35.30 -19.03 -3.11
C LEU A 111 36.70 -19.08 -2.50
N ASP A 112 36.87 -18.66 -1.24
CA ASP A 112 38.15 -18.73 -0.52
C ASP A 112 38.63 -20.19 -0.39
N GLU A 113 37.71 -21.14 -0.12
CA GLU A 113 38.02 -22.57 -0.09
C GLU A 113 38.43 -23.08 -1.47
N LEU A 114 37.73 -22.66 -2.53
CA LEU A 114 38.05 -23.04 -3.90
C LEU A 114 39.41 -22.50 -4.37
N GLU A 115 39.75 -21.27 -3.97
CA GLU A 115 41.07 -20.66 -4.18
C GLU A 115 42.16 -21.49 -3.49
N SER A 116 41.99 -21.78 -2.20
CA SER A 116 42.91 -22.62 -1.43
C SER A 116 43.13 -24.01 -2.06
N LEU A 117 42.05 -24.68 -2.48
CA LEU A 117 42.12 -25.98 -3.16
C LEU A 117 42.81 -25.90 -4.54
N THR A 118 42.77 -24.74 -5.18
CA THR A 118 43.40 -24.50 -6.47
C THR A 118 44.90 -24.24 -6.33
N ASP A 119 45.30 -23.55 -5.26
CA ASP A 119 46.72 -23.29 -4.96
C ASP A 119 47.46 -24.59 -4.56
N GLU A 120 46.80 -25.46 -3.79
CA GLU A 120 47.38 -26.72 -3.33
C GLU A 120 47.49 -27.81 -4.43
N GLN A 121 47.14 -27.50 -5.68
CA GLN A 121 47.20 -28.46 -6.78
C GLN A 121 48.61 -29.00 -7.05
N GLY A 122 49.64 -28.17 -6.89
CA GLY A 122 51.03 -28.60 -7.00
C GLY A 122 51.37 -29.63 -5.93
N THR A 123 51.12 -29.27 -4.67
CA THR A 123 51.32 -30.12 -3.49
C THR A 123 50.59 -31.46 -3.62
N ILE A 124 49.31 -31.44 -4.02
CA ILE A 124 48.50 -32.66 -4.20
C ILE A 124 49.10 -33.55 -5.29
N LYS A 125 49.59 -32.97 -6.40
CA LYS A 125 50.19 -33.74 -7.48
C LYS A 125 51.49 -34.41 -7.03
N GLU A 126 52.34 -33.70 -6.30
CA GLU A 126 53.58 -34.24 -5.73
C GLU A 126 53.31 -35.39 -4.75
N LEU A 127 52.33 -35.23 -3.85
CA LEU A 127 51.91 -36.28 -2.91
C LEU A 127 51.36 -37.51 -3.64
N ILE A 128 50.55 -37.32 -4.70
CA ILE A 128 50.04 -38.42 -5.53
C ILE A 128 51.19 -39.20 -6.18
N ASP A 129 52.21 -38.51 -6.67
CA ASP A 129 53.35 -39.18 -7.32
C ASP A 129 54.22 -39.92 -6.29
N GLN A 130 54.48 -39.33 -5.12
CA GLN A 130 55.15 -40.03 -4.00
C GLN A 130 54.39 -41.27 -3.53
N LEU A 131 53.05 -41.19 -3.47
CA LEU A 131 52.20 -42.33 -3.11
C LEU A 131 52.19 -43.42 -4.18
N LYS A 132 52.41 -43.12 -5.47
CA LYS A 132 52.54 -44.17 -6.49
C LYS A 132 53.85 -44.93 -6.39
N ASP A 133 54.92 -44.22 -6.03
CA ASP A 133 56.29 -44.75 -6.02
C ASP A 133 56.64 -45.48 -4.70
N GLY A 134 55.79 -45.39 -3.68
CA GLY A 134 55.94 -46.12 -2.42
C GLY A 134 55.64 -47.61 -2.54
N ASP A 135 56.33 -48.42 -1.73
CA ASP A 135 56.07 -49.86 -1.59
C ASP A 135 54.88 -50.04 -0.63
N HIS A 136 53.71 -50.40 -1.16
CA HIS A 136 52.46 -50.51 -0.39
C HIS A 136 52.01 -51.97 -0.30
N GLU A 137 51.87 -52.48 0.93
CA GLU A 137 51.40 -53.86 1.17
C GLU A 137 49.93 -54.08 0.74
N ASP A 138 49.10 -53.03 0.76
CA ASP A 138 47.67 -53.06 0.43
C ASP A 138 47.34 -52.30 -0.88
N GLY A 139 47.68 -52.92 -2.02
CA GLY A 139 47.58 -52.29 -3.34
C GLY A 139 46.17 -51.85 -3.79
N GLU A 140 45.10 -52.51 -3.32
CA GLU A 140 43.71 -52.16 -3.69
C GLU A 140 43.23 -50.90 -2.97
N ALA A 141 43.48 -50.78 -1.66
CA ALA A 141 43.17 -49.57 -0.88
C ALA A 141 43.95 -48.34 -1.38
N MET A 142 45.19 -48.54 -1.83
CA MET A 142 45.99 -47.46 -2.41
C MET A 142 45.46 -46.98 -3.77
N ALA A 143 44.91 -47.89 -4.59
CA ALA A 143 44.31 -47.54 -5.87
C ALA A 143 43.10 -46.60 -5.70
N ASP A 144 42.24 -46.87 -4.70
CA ASP A 144 41.09 -46.03 -4.39
C ASP A 144 41.48 -44.64 -3.87
N VAL A 145 42.51 -44.56 -3.01
CA VAL A 145 43.05 -43.30 -2.50
C VAL A 145 43.64 -42.46 -3.64
N LEU A 146 44.41 -43.07 -4.54
CA LEU A 146 44.96 -42.40 -5.72
C LEU A 146 43.88 -41.92 -6.70
N ALA A 147 42.81 -42.71 -6.88
CA ALA A 147 41.67 -42.32 -7.71
C ALA A 147 40.92 -41.11 -7.12
N LEU A 148 40.70 -41.11 -5.80
CA LEU A 148 40.07 -39.99 -5.08
C LEU A 148 40.94 -38.72 -5.16
N ALA A 149 42.24 -38.84 -4.91
CA ALA A 149 43.18 -37.72 -4.97
C ALA A 149 43.26 -37.11 -6.38
N LYS A 150 43.30 -37.94 -7.43
CA LYS A 150 43.21 -37.48 -8.83
C LYS A 150 41.91 -36.77 -9.15
N LYS A 151 40.79 -37.24 -8.56
CA LYS A 151 39.48 -36.62 -8.76
C LYS A 151 39.40 -35.25 -8.07
N MET A 152 40.02 -35.11 -6.89
CA MET A 152 40.14 -33.83 -6.18
C MET A 152 41.08 -32.85 -6.90
N SER A 153 42.13 -33.35 -7.58
CA SER A 153 43.01 -32.52 -8.42
C SER A 153 42.44 -32.21 -9.81
N ALA A 154 41.34 -32.84 -10.21
CA ALA A 154 40.74 -32.62 -11.54
C ALA A 154 40.16 -31.20 -11.70
N LEU A 155 40.73 -30.44 -12.65
CA LEU A 155 40.33 -29.08 -13.02
C LEU A 155 38.83 -28.94 -13.38
N PRO A 156 38.19 -29.87 -14.13
CA PRO A 156 36.80 -29.69 -14.57
C PRO A 156 35.79 -29.57 -13.42
N ALA A 157 36.03 -30.25 -12.29
CA ALA A 157 35.16 -30.17 -11.13
C ALA A 157 35.22 -28.76 -10.50
N ARG A 158 36.42 -28.21 -10.31
CA ARG A 158 36.63 -26.87 -9.75
C ARG A 158 36.09 -25.77 -10.66
N THR A 159 36.30 -25.86 -11.98
CA THR A 159 35.75 -24.87 -12.92
C THR A 159 34.22 -24.85 -12.91
N LYS A 160 33.58 -26.02 -12.74
CA LYS A 160 32.12 -26.11 -12.59
C LYS A 160 31.66 -25.46 -11.29
N THR A 161 32.30 -25.76 -10.17
CA THR A 161 31.99 -25.11 -8.88
C THR A 161 32.17 -23.59 -8.96
N MET A 162 33.24 -23.10 -9.58
CA MET A 162 33.45 -21.66 -9.80
C MET A 162 32.31 -21.01 -10.58
N LYS A 163 31.85 -21.67 -11.65
CA LYS A 163 30.72 -21.18 -12.45
C LYS A 163 29.43 -21.09 -11.62
N GLU A 164 29.11 -22.12 -10.85
CA GLU A 164 27.92 -22.15 -9.99
C GLU A 164 27.98 -21.07 -8.90
N LEU A 165 29.16 -20.85 -8.29
CA LEU A 165 29.36 -19.76 -7.32
C LEU A 165 29.25 -18.38 -7.97
N ALA A 166 29.77 -18.19 -9.19
CA ALA A 166 29.64 -16.94 -9.93
C ALA A 166 28.19 -16.62 -10.31
N GLU A 167 27.41 -17.63 -10.74
CA GLU A 167 25.97 -17.49 -10.99
C GLU A 167 25.19 -17.16 -9.72
N THR A 168 25.59 -17.76 -8.59
CA THR A 168 25.03 -17.46 -7.26
C THR A 168 25.34 -16.01 -6.88
N LEU A 169 26.58 -15.54 -7.00
CA LEU A 169 26.96 -14.15 -6.74
C LEU A 169 26.19 -13.17 -7.61
N LYS A 170 26.05 -13.44 -8.90
CA LYS A 170 25.27 -12.59 -9.82
C LYS A 170 23.83 -12.44 -9.33
N THR A 171 23.22 -13.54 -8.88
CA THR A 171 21.85 -13.55 -8.35
C THR A 171 21.75 -12.77 -7.04
N LEU A 172 22.70 -12.99 -6.12
CA LEU A 172 22.76 -12.28 -4.84
C LEU A 172 22.93 -10.77 -5.04
N VAL A 173 23.78 -10.34 -5.98
CA VAL A 173 23.96 -8.91 -6.29
C VAL A 173 22.66 -8.29 -6.81
N ALA A 174 21.91 -9.00 -7.67
CA ALA A 174 20.60 -8.51 -8.13
C ALA A 174 19.61 -8.39 -6.97
N LEU A 175 19.55 -9.40 -6.09
CA LEU A 175 18.68 -9.38 -4.91
C LEU A 175 19.09 -8.28 -3.91
N GLU A 176 20.38 -8.01 -3.72
CA GLU A 176 20.87 -6.88 -2.92
C GLU A 176 20.37 -5.56 -3.49
N ARG A 177 20.55 -5.35 -4.80
CA ARG A 177 20.11 -4.12 -5.45
C ARG A 177 18.60 -3.89 -5.28
N GLN A 178 17.80 -4.95 -5.37
CA GLN A 178 16.36 -4.89 -5.09
C GLN A 178 16.07 -4.61 -3.61
N ALA A 179 16.72 -5.30 -2.68
CA ALA A 179 16.48 -5.16 -1.25
C ALA A 179 16.89 -3.79 -0.69
N TYR A 180 17.84 -3.11 -1.34
CA TYR A 180 18.29 -1.75 -1.02
C TYR A 180 17.66 -0.67 -1.92
N ASP A 181 16.67 -1.04 -2.74
CA ASP A 181 15.99 -0.14 -3.69
C ASP A 181 16.97 0.59 -4.66
N LEU A 182 18.12 0.00 -4.95
CA LEU A 182 19.15 0.53 -5.87
C LEU A 182 18.81 0.33 -7.35
N ASP A 183 17.80 -0.48 -7.65
CA ASP A 183 17.24 -0.68 -8.99
C ASP A 183 16.04 0.24 -9.28
N VAL A 184 15.60 1.02 -8.29
CA VAL A 184 14.59 2.07 -8.52
C VAL A 184 15.27 3.17 -9.32
N LYS A 185 15.10 3.16 -10.65
CA LYS A 185 15.12 4.42 -11.41
C LYS A 185 14.19 5.34 -10.63
N GLN A 186 14.71 6.45 -10.09
CA GLN A 186 13.94 7.43 -9.32
C GLN A 186 12.54 7.54 -9.93
N GLY A 187 11.55 7.10 -9.16
CA GLY A 187 10.19 6.85 -9.61
C GLY A 187 9.50 8.15 -10.02
N GLY A 188 9.69 8.48 -11.28
CA GLY A 188 8.97 9.46 -12.07
C GLY A 188 9.64 9.36 -13.43
N SER A 189 9.00 8.69 -14.40
CA SER A 189 9.45 8.86 -15.77
C SER A 189 9.44 10.36 -16.04
N GLU A 190 10.44 10.89 -16.74
CA GLU A 190 10.43 12.29 -17.15
C GLU A 190 9.10 12.63 -17.86
N GLU A 191 8.51 11.63 -18.53
CA GLU A 191 7.15 11.65 -19.08
C GLU A 191 6.03 11.88 -18.06
N ASP A 192 6.05 11.27 -16.87
CA ASP A 192 5.05 11.50 -15.82
C ASP A 192 5.18 12.91 -15.22
N THR A 193 6.41 13.39 -15.07
CA THR A 193 6.66 14.77 -14.60
C THR A 193 6.30 15.82 -15.65
N LEU A 194 6.58 15.55 -16.93
CA LEU A 194 6.21 16.39 -18.05
C LEU A 194 4.69 16.39 -18.27
N SER A 195 4.04 15.24 -18.14
CA SER A 195 2.58 15.13 -18.26
C SER A 195 1.87 15.93 -17.16
N LYS A 196 2.36 15.86 -15.91
CA LYS A 196 1.84 16.69 -14.81
C LYS A 196 2.05 18.18 -15.03
N LEU A 197 3.23 18.60 -15.52
CA LEU A 197 3.51 20.01 -15.85
C LEU A 197 2.64 20.53 -17.00
N MET A 198 2.41 19.71 -18.03
CA MET A 198 1.53 20.06 -19.16
C MET A 198 0.06 20.16 -18.72
N ASP A 199 -0.40 19.27 -17.84
CA ASP A 199 -1.75 19.30 -17.28
C ASP A 199 -1.97 20.51 -16.35
N GLU A 200 -0.93 20.97 -15.64
CA GLU A 200 -0.98 22.21 -14.84
C GLU A 200 -1.00 23.45 -15.73
N LEU A 201 -0.14 23.53 -16.75
CA LEU A 201 -0.11 24.64 -17.71
C LEU A 201 -1.40 24.75 -18.53
N SER A 202 -2.07 23.64 -18.82
CA SER A 202 -3.35 23.64 -19.54
C SER A 202 -4.54 24.09 -18.69
N LYS A 203 -4.42 24.11 -17.36
CA LYS A 203 -5.51 24.57 -16.47
C LYS A 203 -5.48 26.08 -16.23
N ASP A 204 -4.32 26.70 -16.46
CA ASP A 204 -4.10 28.14 -16.28
C ASP A 204 -4.24 28.95 -17.59
N ALA A 205 -4.63 28.31 -18.70
CA ALA A 205 -4.91 28.92 -20.01
C ALA A 205 -6.42 28.89 -20.34
#